data_AF-A0A420F3B1-F1
#
_entry.id   AF-A0A420F3B1-F1
#
_cell.length_a   1.000
_cell.length_b   1.000
_cell.length_c   1.000
_cell.angle_alpha   90.00
_cell.angle_beta   90.00
_cell.angle_gamma   90.00
#
_symmetry.space_group_name_H-M   'P 1'
#
loop_
_entity.id
_entity.type
_entity.pdbx_description
1 polymer ?
#
loop_
_entity_poly.entity_id
_entity_poly.type
_entity_poly.pdbx_seq_one_letter_code
_entity_poly.pdbx_strand_id
1 'polypeptide(L)'
;MARRRQDGRVPTPPPADVIAPRHTDEIETRDEFDRRLATGDLTGLTVQGLRLDLHPLPDLGDVTVAGTLFVGCRFASREVGADLVRRGANVVPPFSGLPYPTQPSHLYTPEDLSAGFAEAGFEGMYDTRVYAHFRAHGGALPDVREALGQRLHDHGVDNALADATRAWLAAYGPQSVVGVMGGHAVPRGSVAYRMAAVLGWELARADRLVVTGGGPGVMEAANLGAYLADRPAEELTEAIDLLATAPDFTDHDRYTAAALRVRERYAPPPVPRQRGADVAWARAGGLAIPTWLYGHEPANLFAGRIAKYFSNAIREDTILRLVRGGIVFAPGRAGTVQEVFQAATKTFYGTDGASGAYVFLDRTYWTTELPVESLLRPLLAASPFGDLSSTIHLTDDVREAVRLLTGA
;
A
#
# COMPACT_ATOMS: atom_id res chain seq x y z
N MET A 1 21.41 -8.36 -41.74
CA MET A 1 22.25 -8.64 -40.56
C MET A 1 21.31 -8.95 -39.39
N ALA A 2 21.12 -10.23 -39.06
CA ALA A 2 20.26 -10.64 -37.95
C ALA A 2 20.86 -10.09 -36.65
N ARG A 3 20.16 -9.16 -35.98
CA ARG A 3 20.53 -8.73 -34.62
C ARG A 3 20.44 -9.98 -33.74
N ARG A 4 21.59 -10.57 -33.42
CA ARG A 4 21.71 -11.48 -32.28
C ARG A 4 21.22 -10.71 -31.06
N ARG A 5 20.01 -11.01 -30.58
CA ARG A 5 19.60 -10.60 -29.23
C ARG A 5 20.61 -11.24 -28.28
N GLN A 6 21.32 -10.45 -27.48
CA GLN A 6 22.30 -10.96 -26.52
C GLN A 6 21.67 -11.96 -25.53
N ASP A 7 20.35 -11.91 -25.32
CA ASP A 7 19.65 -12.65 -24.26
C ASP A 7 18.63 -13.68 -24.74
N GLY A 8 18.89 -14.39 -25.84
CA GLY A 8 17.99 -15.48 -26.28
C GLY A 8 17.80 -16.65 -25.29
N ARG A 9 18.45 -16.60 -24.11
CA ARG A 9 18.38 -17.61 -23.04
C ARG A 9 17.59 -17.17 -21.81
N VAL A 10 17.29 -15.88 -21.64
CA VAL A 10 16.55 -15.38 -20.47
C VAL A 10 15.34 -14.58 -20.99
N PRO A 11 14.10 -15.04 -20.74
CA PRO A 11 12.92 -14.36 -21.25
C PRO A 11 12.78 -12.97 -20.61
N THR A 12 12.23 -12.03 -21.38
CA THR A 12 11.75 -10.73 -20.89
C THR A 12 10.29 -10.59 -21.29
N PRO A 13 9.35 -10.43 -20.33
CA PRO A 13 9.56 -10.29 -18.89
C PRO A 13 10.17 -11.57 -18.26
N PRO A 14 10.69 -11.47 -17.02
CA PRO A 14 11.05 -12.66 -16.26
C PRO A 14 9.89 -13.67 -16.28
N PRO A 15 10.17 -14.98 -16.23
CA PRO A 15 9.11 -15.96 -16.29
C PRO A 15 8.20 -15.84 -15.05
N ALA A 16 6.93 -16.21 -15.19
CA ALA A 16 5.90 -15.93 -14.20
C ALA A 16 6.22 -16.53 -12.82
N ASP A 17 6.99 -17.62 -12.74
CA ASP A 17 7.43 -18.26 -11.49
C ASP A 17 8.45 -17.44 -10.68
N VAL A 18 9.05 -16.40 -11.28
CA VAL A 18 9.93 -15.44 -10.61
C VAL A 18 9.15 -14.27 -10.01
N ILE A 19 8.01 -13.92 -10.59
CA ILE A 19 7.24 -12.70 -10.27
C ILE A 19 5.98 -13.04 -9.47
N ALA A 20 5.38 -14.21 -9.72
CA ALA A 20 4.18 -14.64 -9.03
C ALA A 20 4.50 -14.96 -7.56
N PRO A 21 3.63 -14.55 -6.61
CA PRO A 21 3.76 -14.98 -5.23
C PRO A 21 3.65 -16.51 -5.17
N ARG A 22 4.59 -17.16 -4.49
CA ARG A 22 4.45 -18.58 -4.16
C ARG A 22 3.56 -18.70 -2.93
N HIS A 23 2.55 -19.55 -3.00
CA HIS A 23 1.85 -20.00 -1.81
C HIS A 23 2.74 -20.97 -1.05
N THR A 24 3.24 -20.50 0.08
CA THR A 24 3.93 -21.24 1.12
C THR A 24 2.91 -21.83 2.08
N ASP A 25 3.26 -22.93 2.77
CA ASP A 25 2.46 -23.47 3.86
C ASP A 25 2.63 -22.57 5.11
N GLU A 26 2.03 -21.38 5.04
CA GLU A 26 2.02 -20.35 6.08
C GLU A 26 0.81 -20.49 7.00
N ILE A 27 1.05 -20.37 8.31
CA ILE A 27 0.06 -20.39 9.37
C ILE A 27 0.07 -19.03 10.05
N GLU A 28 -1.06 -18.34 9.98
CA GLU A 28 -1.16 -16.94 10.38
C GLU A 28 -2.34 -16.67 11.32
N THR A 29 -3.16 -17.68 11.56
CA THR A 29 -4.28 -17.62 12.51
C THR A 29 -4.10 -18.66 13.61
N ARG A 30 -4.65 -18.34 14.79
CA ARG A 30 -4.58 -19.26 15.92
C ARG A 30 -5.36 -20.56 15.64
N ASP A 31 -6.52 -20.45 15.03
CA ASP A 31 -7.36 -21.62 14.71
C ASP A 31 -6.66 -22.56 13.72
N GLU A 32 -6.00 -22.02 12.69
CA GLU A 32 -5.23 -22.83 11.76
C GLU A 32 -4.03 -23.48 12.45
N PHE A 33 -3.33 -22.73 13.29
CA PHE A 33 -2.22 -23.25 14.09
C PHE A 33 -2.67 -24.40 14.98
N ASP A 34 -3.76 -24.26 15.71
CA ASP A 34 -4.25 -25.30 16.61
C ASP A 34 -4.70 -26.55 15.81
N ARG A 35 -5.32 -26.38 14.63
CA ARG A 35 -5.64 -27.51 13.73
C ARG A 35 -4.40 -28.25 13.24
N ARG A 36 -3.35 -27.52 12.87
CA ARG A 36 -2.08 -28.11 12.40
C ARG A 36 -1.30 -28.72 13.57
N LEU A 37 -1.29 -28.07 14.72
CA LEU A 37 -0.68 -28.59 15.94
C LEU A 37 -1.28 -29.93 16.35
N ALA A 38 -2.60 -30.10 16.20
CA ALA A 38 -3.30 -31.35 16.49
C ALA A 38 -2.86 -32.54 15.62
N THR A 39 -2.19 -32.32 14.48
CA THR A 39 -1.62 -33.41 13.67
C THR A 39 -0.27 -33.90 14.19
N GLY A 40 0.33 -33.21 15.15
CA GLY A 40 1.64 -33.55 15.73
C GLY A 40 2.83 -33.22 14.84
N ASP A 41 2.63 -32.50 13.74
CA ASP A 41 3.68 -32.19 12.76
C ASP A 41 3.55 -30.78 12.18
N LEU A 42 4.59 -29.97 12.37
CA LEU A 42 4.74 -28.63 11.82
C LEU A 42 5.94 -28.54 10.85
N THR A 43 6.50 -29.66 10.41
CA THR A 43 7.73 -29.73 9.60
C THR A 43 7.64 -28.86 8.35
N GLY A 44 8.63 -27.97 8.18
CA GLY A 44 8.73 -27.10 7.01
C GLY A 44 7.68 -26.00 6.90
N LEU A 45 6.76 -25.87 7.87
CA LEU A 45 5.74 -24.82 7.90
C LEU A 45 6.31 -23.49 8.39
N THR A 46 5.68 -22.39 7.99
CA THR A 46 5.98 -21.05 8.53
C THR A 46 4.84 -20.61 9.45
N VAL A 47 5.13 -20.26 10.69
CA VAL A 47 4.17 -19.74 11.67
C VAL A 47 4.48 -18.28 11.95
N GLN A 48 3.55 -17.38 11.62
CA GLN A 48 3.81 -15.94 11.61
C GLN A 48 2.95 -15.16 12.62
N GLY A 49 3.60 -14.33 13.43
CA GLY A 49 2.95 -13.27 14.23
C GLY A 49 1.99 -13.73 15.33
N LEU A 50 1.95 -15.02 15.66
CA LEU A 50 0.98 -15.56 16.61
C LEU A 50 1.34 -15.26 18.07
N ARG A 51 0.30 -14.98 18.86
CA ARG A 51 0.35 -14.87 20.33
C ARG A 51 0.15 -16.24 20.96
N LEU A 52 1.21 -17.05 20.97
CA LEU A 52 1.26 -18.39 21.58
C LEU A 52 1.48 -18.34 23.10
N ASP A 53 1.56 -17.14 23.66
CA ASP A 53 1.64 -16.81 25.08
C ASP A 53 0.25 -16.58 25.72
N LEU A 54 -0.83 -16.58 24.92
CA LEU A 54 -2.19 -16.40 25.40
C LEU A 54 -2.88 -17.74 25.66
N HIS A 55 -3.73 -17.78 26.69
CA HIS A 55 -4.51 -18.97 27.04
C HIS A 55 -5.62 -19.27 25.99
N PRO A 56 -5.87 -20.57 25.68
CA PRO A 56 -5.13 -21.74 26.15
C PRO A 56 -3.72 -21.80 25.53
N LEU A 57 -2.72 -22.12 26.36
CA LEU A 57 -1.34 -22.27 25.87
C LEU A 57 -1.25 -23.51 24.98
N PRO A 58 -0.66 -23.40 23.77
CA PRO A 58 -0.47 -24.55 22.92
C PRO A 58 0.57 -25.50 23.51
N ASP A 59 0.28 -26.80 23.50
CA ASP A 59 1.27 -27.81 23.88
C ASP A 59 2.21 -28.08 22.70
N LEU A 60 3.46 -27.65 22.85
CA LEU A 60 4.50 -27.83 21.83
C LEU A 60 5.49 -28.94 22.21
N GLY A 61 5.27 -29.69 23.29
CA GLY A 61 6.24 -30.65 23.81
C GLY A 61 6.58 -31.77 22.82
N ASP A 62 5.54 -32.44 22.31
CA ASP A 62 5.69 -33.67 21.51
C ASP A 62 5.50 -33.47 20.00
N VAL A 63 5.33 -32.22 19.54
CA VAL A 63 5.15 -31.91 18.11
C VAL A 63 6.48 -31.93 17.34
N THR A 64 6.47 -32.45 16.12
CA THR A 64 7.63 -32.39 15.22
C THR A 64 7.76 -30.99 14.63
N VAL A 65 8.92 -30.35 14.80
CA VAL A 65 9.15 -28.94 14.41
C VAL A 65 10.38 -28.73 13.52
N ALA A 66 10.92 -29.80 12.95
CA ALA A 66 12.13 -29.73 12.16
C ALA A 66 11.92 -28.83 10.93
N GLY A 67 12.76 -27.81 10.78
CA GLY A 67 12.65 -26.85 9.67
C GLY A 67 11.45 -25.90 9.76
N THR A 68 10.61 -25.98 10.79
CA THR A 68 9.53 -25.01 11.02
C THR A 68 10.12 -23.63 11.27
N LEU A 69 9.56 -22.59 10.65
CA LEU A 69 9.97 -21.20 10.85
C LEU A 69 8.94 -20.45 11.68
N PHE A 70 9.27 -20.07 12.91
CA PHE A 70 8.46 -19.18 13.74
C PHE A 70 8.96 -17.75 13.63
N VAL A 71 8.18 -16.85 13.04
CA VAL A 71 8.57 -15.44 12.83
C VAL A 71 7.61 -14.53 13.57
N GLY A 72 8.14 -13.66 14.44
CA GLY A 72 7.32 -12.70 15.20
C GLY A 72 6.37 -13.33 16.22
N CYS A 73 6.43 -14.64 16.44
CA CYS A 73 5.62 -15.34 17.42
C CYS A 73 6.04 -14.97 18.85
N ARG A 74 5.05 -14.87 19.75
CA ARG A 74 5.29 -14.70 21.19
C ARG A 74 4.99 -15.99 21.91
N PHE A 75 5.98 -16.52 22.62
CA PHE A 75 5.87 -17.78 23.37
C PHE A 75 5.62 -17.51 24.85
N ALA A 76 5.04 -18.49 25.55
CA ALA A 76 4.79 -18.43 26.99
C ALA A 76 6.06 -18.13 27.81
N SER A 77 7.22 -18.59 27.33
CA SER A 77 8.51 -18.30 27.95
C SER A 77 9.66 -18.37 26.93
N ARG A 78 10.85 -17.90 27.33
CA ARG A 78 12.05 -17.96 26.47
C ARG A 78 12.54 -19.40 26.29
N GLU A 79 12.30 -20.25 27.29
CA GLU A 79 12.66 -21.66 27.31
C GLU A 79 11.91 -22.42 26.21
N VAL A 80 10.63 -22.10 25.96
CA VAL A 80 9.85 -22.68 24.85
C VAL A 80 10.49 -22.36 23.51
N GLY A 81 10.87 -21.10 23.27
CA GLY A 81 11.54 -20.70 22.02
C GLY A 81 12.89 -21.40 21.85
N ALA A 82 13.70 -21.47 22.90
CA ALA A 82 14.99 -22.18 22.87
C ALA A 82 14.82 -23.69 22.63
N ASP A 83 13.76 -24.28 23.17
CA ASP A 83 13.42 -25.68 22.96
C ASP A 83 13.08 -26.00 21.51
N LEU A 84 12.25 -25.16 20.88
CA LEU A 84 11.93 -25.27 19.46
C LEU A 84 13.19 -25.21 18.60
N VAL A 85 14.10 -24.27 18.88
CA VAL A 85 15.37 -24.15 18.15
C VAL A 85 16.22 -25.41 18.31
N ARG A 86 16.34 -25.94 19.54
CA ARG A 86 17.09 -27.17 19.80
C ARG A 86 16.47 -28.39 19.09
N ARG A 87 15.17 -28.40 18.82
CA ARG A 87 14.47 -29.43 18.03
C ARG A 87 14.48 -29.17 16.51
N GLY A 88 15.25 -28.18 16.04
CA GLY A 88 15.48 -27.94 14.62
C GLY A 88 14.55 -26.92 13.97
N ALA A 89 13.74 -26.19 14.75
CA ALA A 89 12.99 -25.04 14.26
C ALA A 89 13.89 -23.81 14.12
N ASN A 90 13.47 -22.86 13.29
CA ASN A 90 14.05 -21.53 13.22
C ASN A 90 13.11 -20.55 13.94
N VAL A 91 13.65 -19.72 14.85
CA VAL A 91 12.84 -18.74 15.59
C VAL A 91 13.43 -17.34 15.36
N VAL A 92 12.62 -16.46 14.77
CA VAL A 92 12.92 -15.03 14.61
C VAL A 92 12.01 -14.26 15.57
N PRO A 93 12.49 -13.88 16.77
CA PRO A 93 11.67 -13.19 17.75
C PRO A 93 11.41 -11.72 17.35
N PRO A 94 10.31 -11.12 17.82
CA PRO A 94 10.12 -9.68 17.67
C PRO A 94 11.20 -8.91 18.43
N PHE A 95 11.71 -7.82 17.84
CA PHE A 95 12.73 -7.01 18.52
C PHE A 95 12.09 -6.17 19.61
N SER A 96 12.62 -6.27 20.83
CA SER A 96 12.18 -5.47 21.97
C SER A 96 12.72 -4.04 21.87
N GLY A 97 11.92 -3.05 22.31
CA GLY A 97 12.35 -1.66 22.43
C GLY A 97 12.15 -0.79 21.19
N LEU A 98 11.63 -1.36 20.10
CA LEU A 98 11.19 -0.59 18.93
C LEU A 98 9.77 -0.04 19.16
N PRO A 99 9.47 1.19 18.70
CA PRO A 99 8.13 1.76 18.82
C PRO A 99 7.17 1.22 17.76
N TYR A 100 7.61 0.32 16.89
CA TYR A 100 6.83 -0.29 15.82
C TYR A 100 6.98 -1.82 15.83
N PRO A 101 5.99 -2.57 15.31
CA PRO A 101 6.09 -4.03 15.23
C PRO A 101 7.12 -4.45 14.18
N THR A 102 8.02 -5.38 14.48
CA THR A 102 8.92 -5.91 13.44
C THR A 102 8.21 -6.84 12.46
N GLN A 103 7.01 -7.34 12.76
CA GLN A 103 6.28 -8.22 11.86
C GLN A 103 4.77 -7.91 11.97
N PRO A 104 4.30 -6.78 11.44
CA PRO A 104 2.88 -6.47 11.46
C PRO A 104 2.10 -7.58 10.74
N SER A 105 1.05 -8.08 11.37
CA SER A 105 0.19 -9.13 10.80
C SER A 105 -0.95 -8.57 9.96
N HIS A 106 -1.14 -7.26 9.94
CA HIS A 106 -2.18 -6.55 9.21
C HIS A 106 -1.65 -5.17 8.79
N LEU A 107 -2.28 -4.60 7.77
CA LEU A 107 -2.02 -3.22 7.38
C LEU A 107 -2.53 -2.26 8.44
N TYR A 108 -1.88 -1.10 8.55
CA TYR A 108 -2.31 -0.05 9.45
C TYR A 108 -3.66 0.53 9.02
N THR A 109 -4.38 1.08 9.98
CA THR A 109 -5.59 1.88 9.79
C THR A 109 -5.30 3.35 10.13
N PRO A 110 -6.14 4.29 9.68
CA PRO A 110 -6.08 5.69 10.13
C PRO A 110 -6.08 5.82 11.65
N GLU A 111 -6.85 4.98 12.36
CA GLU A 111 -6.93 4.94 13.81
C GLU A 111 -5.60 4.51 14.46
N ASP A 112 -4.89 3.56 13.86
CA ASP A 112 -3.58 3.12 14.37
C ASP A 112 -2.55 4.25 14.25
N LEU A 113 -2.52 4.94 13.12
CA LEU A 113 -1.54 6.00 12.85
C LEU A 113 -1.83 7.29 13.62
N SER A 114 -3.11 7.61 13.85
CA SER A 114 -3.53 8.79 14.60
C SER A 114 -3.66 8.59 16.12
N ALA A 115 -3.46 7.36 16.62
CA ALA A 115 -3.47 7.08 18.05
C ALA A 115 -2.50 8.01 18.82
N GLY A 116 -3.00 8.69 19.86
CA GLY A 116 -2.24 9.68 20.64
C GLY A 116 -2.49 11.14 20.26
N PHE A 117 -3.25 11.41 19.18
CA PHE A 117 -3.55 12.77 18.74
C PHE A 117 -4.41 13.55 19.75
N ALA A 118 -5.40 12.91 20.36
CA ALA A 118 -6.30 13.59 21.31
C ALA A 118 -5.57 14.05 22.58
N GLU A 119 -4.51 13.34 22.97
CA GLU A 119 -3.75 13.59 24.19
C GLU A 119 -2.62 14.60 24.00
N ALA A 120 -1.91 14.53 22.86
CA ALA A 120 -0.68 15.30 22.64
C ALA A 120 -0.54 15.87 21.22
N GLY A 121 -1.64 16.03 20.50
CA GLY A 121 -1.66 16.61 19.16
C GLY A 121 -0.85 15.80 18.15
N PHE A 122 -0.39 16.46 17.10
CA PHE A 122 0.34 15.82 16.01
C PHE A 122 1.61 15.09 16.48
N GLU A 123 2.34 15.66 17.44
CA GLU A 123 3.54 15.01 18.01
C GLU A 123 3.22 13.74 18.80
N GLY A 124 2.02 13.66 19.37
CA GLY A 124 1.53 12.51 20.13
C GLY A 124 1.19 11.28 19.28
N MET A 125 0.91 11.49 17.99
CA MET A 125 0.51 10.42 17.08
C MET A 125 1.55 9.30 17.02
N TYR A 126 1.07 8.05 16.99
CA TYR A 126 1.90 6.88 16.75
C TYR A 126 2.78 7.08 15.50
N ASP A 127 2.20 7.59 14.42
CA ASP A 127 2.92 7.85 13.18
C ASP A 127 4.12 8.79 13.36
N THR A 128 3.90 9.89 14.07
CA THR A 128 4.91 10.92 14.35
C THR A 128 5.99 10.38 15.29
N ARG A 129 5.62 9.56 16.28
CA ARG A 129 6.56 8.94 17.21
C ARG A 129 7.48 7.92 16.51
N VAL A 130 6.93 7.11 15.60
CA VAL A 130 7.74 6.19 14.79
C VAL A 130 8.68 6.97 13.86
N TYR A 131 8.22 8.05 13.24
CA TYR A 131 9.07 8.92 12.43
C TYR A 131 10.21 9.56 13.24
N ALA A 132 9.91 10.06 14.45
CA ALA A 132 10.93 10.62 15.33
C ALA A 132 11.99 9.58 15.71
N HIS A 133 11.59 8.34 16.01
CA HIS A 133 12.51 7.22 16.24
C HIS A 133 13.35 6.93 15.00
N PHE A 134 12.72 6.80 13.82
CA PHE A 134 13.41 6.56 12.55
C PHE A 134 14.53 7.58 12.32
N ARG A 135 14.23 8.88 12.49
CA ARG A 135 15.24 9.95 12.36
C ARG A 135 16.37 9.81 13.38
N ALA A 136 16.04 9.53 14.64
CA ALA A 136 17.01 9.44 15.72
C ALA A 136 17.98 8.26 15.55
N HIS A 137 17.59 7.21 14.81
CA HIS A 137 18.35 5.97 14.66
C HIS A 137 18.96 5.79 13.25
N GLY A 138 19.26 6.89 12.55
CA GLY A 138 20.00 6.88 11.27
C GLY A 138 19.11 6.81 10.03
N GLY A 139 17.79 6.86 10.18
CA GLY A 139 16.84 6.96 9.08
C GLY A 139 17.01 5.82 8.08
N ALA A 140 17.24 6.18 6.82
CA ALA A 140 17.39 5.23 5.71
C ALA A 140 18.71 4.44 5.75
N LEU A 141 19.69 4.87 6.55
CA LEU A 141 21.00 4.23 6.71
C LEU A 141 21.28 3.95 8.20
N PRO A 142 20.44 3.14 8.87
CA PRO A 142 20.55 2.92 10.29
C PRO A 142 21.65 1.90 10.64
N ASP A 143 21.91 1.70 11.94
CA ASP A 143 22.77 0.61 12.39
C ASP A 143 22.16 -0.78 12.08
N VAL A 144 22.93 -1.85 12.29
CA VAL A 144 22.51 -3.21 11.94
C VAL A 144 21.21 -3.64 12.64
N ARG A 145 21.01 -3.24 13.90
CA ARG A 145 19.83 -3.68 14.67
C ARG A 145 18.58 -3.00 14.15
N GLU A 146 18.63 -1.69 13.98
CA GLU A 146 17.52 -0.91 13.44
C GLU A 146 17.27 -1.27 11.97
N ALA A 147 18.32 -1.50 11.16
CA ALA A 147 18.20 -1.98 9.78
C ALA A 147 17.42 -3.28 9.70
N LEU A 148 17.79 -4.28 10.52
CA LEU A 148 17.07 -5.56 10.58
C LEU A 148 15.61 -5.36 11.04
N GLY A 149 15.38 -4.49 12.03
CA GLY A 149 14.03 -4.16 12.50
C GLY A 149 13.15 -3.55 11.41
N GLN A 150 13.66 -2.56 10.67
CA GLN A 150 12.95 -1.92 9.56
C GLN A 150 12.67 -2.91 8.41
N ARG A 151 13.62 -3.80 8.08
CA ARG A 151 13.45 -4.78 7.00
C ARG A 151 12.47 -5.89 7.34
N LEU A 152 12.48 -6.36 8.59
CA LEU A 152 11.46 -7.29 9.09
C LEU A 152 10.09 -6.62 9.04
N HIS A 153 9.99 -5.36 9.48
CA HIS A 153 8.73 -4.60 9.44
C HIS A 153 8.19 -4.52 8.01
N ASP A 154 9.01 -4.05 7.07
CA ASP A 154 8.62 -3.87 5.67
C ASP A 154 8.19 -5.21 5.03
N HIS A 155 8.89 -6.31 5.35
CA HIS A 155 8.46 -7.64 4.92
C HIS A 155 7.10 -8.04 5.53
N GLY A 156 6.86 -7.75 6.81
CA GLY A 156 5.55 -8.00 7.42
C GLY A 156 4.43 -7.20 6.73
N VAL A 157 4.72 -5.96 6.32
CA VAL A 157 3.79 -5.14 5.53
C VAL A 157 3.56 -5.75 4.15
N ASP A 158 4.59 -6.26 3.47
CA ASP A 158 4.46 -6.96 2.18
C ASP A 158 3.49 -8.15 2.28
N ASN A 159 3.66 -9.01 3.29
CA ASN A 159 2.76 -10.14 3.51
C ASN A 159 1.34 -9.65 3.77
N ALA A 160 1.17 -8.74 4.74
CA ALA A 160 -0.15 -8.18 5.07
C ALA A 160 -0.84 -7.50 3.88
N LEU A 161 -0.08 -6.88 2.97
CA LEU A 161 -0.58 -6.26 1.76
C LEU A 161 -1.04 -7.31 0.73
N ALA A 162 -0.24 -8.35 0.52
CA ALA A 162 -0.62 -9.46 -0.34
C ALA A 162 -1.94 -10.08 0.15
N ASP A 163 -2.09 -10.29 1.46
CA ASP A 163 -3.30 -10.87 2.03
C ASP A 163 -4.51 -9.95 1.97
N ALA A 164 -4.34 -8.65 2.26
CA ALA A 164 -5.41 -7.68 2.14
C ALA A 164 -5.94 -7.59 0.70
N THR A 165 -5.06 -7.68 -0.30
CA THR A 165 -5.44 -7.54 -1.71
C THR A 165 -5.87 -8.85 -2.36
N ARG A 166 -5.50 -10.01 -1.81
CA ARG A 166 -5.81 -11.35 -2.35
C ARG A 166 -7.29 -11.54 -2.66
N ALA A 167 -8.16 -11.27 -1.68
CA ALA A 167 -9.60 -11.46 -1.83
C ALA A 167 -10.20 -10.52 -2.88
N TRP A 168 -9.73 -9.26 -2.92
CA TRP A 168 -10.13 -8.29 -3.93
C TRP A 168 -9.74 -8.74 -5.33
N LEU A 169 -8.48 -9.13 -5.52
CA LEU A 169 -7.95 -9.59 -6.80
C LEU A 169 -8.64 -10.87 -7.28
N ALA A 170 -9.00 -11.78 -6.37
CA ALA A 170 -9.77 -12.97 -6.71
C ALA A 170 -11.20 -12.64 -7.17
N ALA A 171 -11.83 -11.62 -6.59
CA ALA A 171 -13.21 -11.23 -6.90
C ALA A 171 -13.33 -10.34 -8.15
N TYR A 172 -12.44 -9.36 -8.31
CA TYR A 172 -12.54 -8.31 -9.34
C TYR A 172 -11.41 -8.35 -10.38
N GLY A 173 -10.40 -9.20 -10.19
CA GLY A 173 -9.24 -9.32 -11.07
C GLY A 173 -8.21 -8.18 -10.93
N PRO A 174 -6.97 -8.34 -11.43
CA PRO A 174 -5.93 -7.31 -11.33
C PRO A 174 -6.27 -5.98 -12.00
N GLN A 175 -7.07 -6.02 -13.07
CA GLN A 175 -7.50 -4.82 -13.82
C GLN A 175 -8.48 -3.93 -13.05
N SER A 176 -8.93 -4.34 -11.86
CA SER A 176 -9.76 -3.52 -10.99
C SER A 176 -8.96 -2.52 -10.15
N VAL A 177 -7.63 -2.64 -10.09
CA VAL A 177 -6.80 -1.81 -9.22
C VAL A 177 -6.28 -0.60 -10.00
N VAL A 178 -6.65 0.61 -9.57
CA VAL A 178 -6.33 1.87 -10.25
C VAL A 178 -5.46 2.74 -9.36
N GLY A 179 -4.34 3.20 -9.91
CA GLY A 179 -3.42 4.10 -9.24
C GLY A 179 -3.80 5.56 -9.44
N VAL A 180 -3.71 6.38 -8.40
CA VAL A 180 -3.82 7.85 -8.52
C VAL A 180 -2.56 8.50 -7.96
N MET A 181 -1.79 9.11 -8.84
CA MET A 181 -0.52 9.79 -8.57
C MET A 181 -0.67 11.30 -8.80
N GLY A 182 0.11 12.08 -8.07
CA GLY A 182 0.12 13.54 -8.24
C GLY A 182 0.87 14.25 -7.13
N GLY A 183 1.00 15.57 -7.26
CA GLY A 183 1.73 16.39 -6.30
C GLY A 183 1.13 16.36 -4.88
N HIS A 184 2.00 16.21 -3.87
CA HIS A 184 1.65 16.30 -2.45
C HIS A 184 1.24 17.72 -2.02
N ALA A 185 1.63 18.74 -2.79
CA ALA A 185 1.46 20.15 -2.44
C ALA A 185 0.13 20.77 -2.93
N VAL A 186 -0.81 19.97 -3.43
CA VAL A 186 -2.12 20.46 -3.85
C VAL A 186 -2.95 20.86 -2.63
N PRO A 187 -3.40 22.13 -2.49
CA PRO A 187 -4.15 22.55 -1.30
C PRO A 187 -5.54 21.92 -1.25
N ARG A 188 -5.99 21.55 -0.03
CA ARG A 188 -7.38 21.15 0.21
C ARG A 188 -8.35 22.25 -0.23
N GLY A 189 -9.48 21.85 -0.81
CA GLY A 189 -10.51 22.75 -1.33
C GLY A 189 -10.24 23.35 -2.71
N SER A 190 -9.03 23.25 -3.23
CA SER A 190 -8.69 23.69 -4.60
C SER A 190 -9.44 22.90 -5.68
N VAL A 191 -9.48 23.44 -6.90
CA VAL A 191 -10.11 22.77 -8.05
C VAL A 191 -9.46 21.40 -8.31
N ALA A 192 -8.13 21.33 -8.31
CA ALA A 192 -7.41 20.07 -8.50
C ALA A 192 -7.71 19.04 -7.39
N TYR A 193 -7.82 19.48 -6.13
CA TYR A 193 -8.20 18.60 -5.02
C TYR A 193 -9.62 18.06 -5.21
N ARG A 194 -10.58 18.90 -5.59
CA ARG A 194 -11.96 18.48 -5.87
C ARG A 194 -12.02 17.48 -7.02
N MET A 195 -11.28 17.72 -8.11
CA MET A 195 -11.22 16.80 -9.24
C MET A 195 -10.69 15.43 -8.82
N ALA A 196 -9.59 15.38 -8.05
CA ALA A 196 -9.03 14.13 -7.55
C ALA A 196 -9.98 13.41 -6.58
N ALA A 197 -10.72 14.15 -5.74
CA ALA A 197 -11.73 13.58 -4.86
C ALA A 197 -12.93 13.00 -5.64
N VAL A 198 -13.44 13.72 -6.64
CA VAL A 198 -14.51 13.20 -7.51
C VAL A 198 -14.03 11.97 -8.29
N LEU A 199 -12.80 11.97 -8.79
CA LEU A 199 -12.21 10.81 -9.45
C LEU A 199 -12.19 9.58 -8.53
N GLY A 200 -11.69 9.71 -7.31
CA GLY A 200 -11.68 8.62 -6.32
C GLY A 200 -13.08 8.11 -5.97
N TRP A 201 -14.04 9.04 -5.85
CA TRP A 201 -15.45 8.75 -5.58
C TRP A 201 -16.10 7.91 -6.70
N GLU A 202 -15.95 8.34 -7.96
CA GLU A 202 -16.50 7.62 -9.11
C GLU A 202 -15.82 6.25 -9.32
N LEU A 203 -14.48 6.17 -9.16
CA LEU A 203 -13.73 4.92 -9.31
C LEU A 203 -14.16 3.87 -8.28
N ALA A 204 -14.29 4.25 -7.01
CA ALA A 204 -14.71 3.33 -5.95
C ALA A 204 -16.17 2.85 -6.14
N ARG A 205 -17.03 3.70 -6.72
CA ARG A 205 -18.42 3.35 -7.10
C ARG A 205 -18.49 2.42 -8.31
N ALA A 206 -17.47 2.46 -9.17
CA ALA A 206 -17.30 1.58 -10.31
C ALA A 206 -16.44 0.33 -10.00
N ASP A 207 -16.40 -0.08 -8.73
CA ASP A 207 -15.73 -1.28 -8.24
C ASP A 207 -14.23 -1.31 -8.56
N ARG A 208 -13.58 -0.14 -8.49
CA ARG A 208 -12.13 -0.01 -8.59
C ARG A 208 -11.51 0.19 -7.22
N LEU A 209 -10.46 -0.58 -6.93
CA LEU A 209 -9.63 -0.35 -5.76
C LEU A 209 -8.72 0.84 -6.06
N VAL A 210 -9.02 1.97 -5.42
CA VAL A 210 -8.19 3.17 -5.51
C VAL A 210 -6.92 2.97 -4.67
N VAL A 211 -5.76 3.06 -5.32
CA VAL A 211 -4.45 2.96 -4.68
C VAL A 211 -3.70 4.27 -4.86
N THR A 212 -3.12 4.80 -3.77
CA THR A 212 -2.33 6.03 -3.81
C THR A 212 -1.00 5.86 -3.06
N GLY A 213 -0.10 6.81 -3.26
CA GLY A 213 1.12 6.91 -2.46
C GLY A 213 0.90 7.33 -1.00
N GLY A 214 -0.33 7.64 -0.59
CA GLY A 214 -0.70 7.84 0.81
C GLY A 214 -0.36 9.20 1.42
N GLY A 215 0.25 10.13 0.69
CA GLY A 215 0.57 11.47 1.19
C GLY A 215 -0.61 12.47 1.11
N PRO A 216 -0.35 13.76 1.38
CA PRO A 216 -1.35 14.84 1.23
C PRO A 216 -1.65 15.17 -0.24
N GLY A 217 -2.51 16.16 -0.48
CA GLY A 217 -2.84 16.66 -1.81
C GLY A 217 -3.68 15.68 -2.64
N VAL A 218 -3.25 15.39 -3.87
CA VAL A 218 -4.01 14.54 -4.82
C VAL A 218 -4.26 13.14 -4.25
N MET A 219 -3.26 12.58 -3.57
CA MET A 219 -3.35 11.24 -2.98
C MET A 219 -4.41 11.20 -1.87
N GLU A 220 -4.38 12.15 -0.95
CA GLU A 220 -5.41 12.30 0.08
C GLU A 220 -6.80 12.51 -0.52
N ALA A 221 -6.92 13.38 -1.52
CA ALA A 221 -8.19 13.66 -2.17
C ALA A 221 -8.80 12.40 -2.79
N ALA A 222 -8.01 11.61 -3.52
CA ALA A 222 -8.48 10.37 -4.12
C ALA A 222 -8.95 9.34 -3.08
N ASN A 223 -8.22 9.17 -1.97
CA ASN A 223 -8.66 8.32 -0.87
C ASN A 223 -9.91 8.88 -0.17
N LEU A 224 -10.04 10.20 0.01
CA LEU A 224 -11.25 10.85 0.54
C LEU A 224 -12.47 10.57 -0.33
N GLY A 225 -12.31 10.70 -1.66
CA GLY A 225 -13.36 10.36 -2.62
C GLY A 225 -13.82 8.92 -2.47
N ALA A 226 -12.87 7.99 -2.45
CA ALA A 226 -13.16 6.58 -2.23
C ALA A 226 -13.79 6.30 -0.86
N TYR A 227 -13.45 7.08 0.17
CA TYR A 227 -13.97 6.95 1.53
C TYR A 227 -15.43 7.39 1.64
N LEU A 228 -15.87 8.33 0.79
CA LEU A 228 -17.25 8.82 0.73
C LEU A 228 -18.03 8.23 -0.47
N ALA A 229 -17.56 7.13 -1.05
CA ALA A 229 -18.15 6.54 -2.26
C ALA A 229 -19.63 6.13 -2.11
N ASP A 230 -20.05 5.80 -0.88
CA ASP A 230 -21.44 5.49 -0.53
C ASP A 230 -22.30 6.73 -0.24
N ARG A 231 -21.69 7.91 -0.16
CA ARG A 231 -22.33 9.19 0.12
C ARG A 231 -22.69 9.94 -1.15
N PRO A 232 -23.73 10.80 -1.11
CA PRO A 232 -24.08 11.66 -2.22
C PRO A 232 -23.00 12.74 -2.46
N ALA A 233 -22.96 13.29 -3.68
CA ALA A 233 -21.91 14.22 -4.10
C ALA A 233 -21.90 15.53 -3.28
N GLU A 234 -23.04 15.91 -2.73
CA GLU A 234 -23.21 17.03 -1.81
C GLU A 234 -22.38 16.83 -0.53
N GLU A 235 -22.43 15.63 0.07
CA GLU A 235 -21.65 15.33 1.28
C GLU A 235 -20.14 15.27 1.01
N LEU A 236 -19.73 14.80 -0.17
CA LEU A 236 -18.34 14.89 -0.62
C LEU A 236 -17.88 16.36 -0.70
N THR A 237 -18.73 17.22 -1.26
CA THR A 237 -18.44 18.66 -1.36
C THR A 237 -18.30 19.30 0.02
N GLU A 238 -19.23 18.99 0.94
CA GLU A 238 -19.17 19.47 2.32
C GLU A 238 -17.92 18.99 3.08
N ALA A 239 -17.51 17.74 2.87
CA ALA A 239 -16.29 17.20 3.47
C ALA A 239 -15.05 17.95 2.97
N ILE A 240 -14.98 18.22 1.66
CA ILE A 240 -13.88 18.99 1.05
C ILE A 240 -13.86 20.42 1.59
N ASP A 241 -15.03 21.05 1.78
CA ASP A 241 -15.15 22.40 2.32
C ASP A 241 -14.67 22.47 3.78
N LEU A 242 -14.98 21.44 4.59
CA LEU A 242 -14.44 21.32 5.95
C LEU A 242 -12.91 21.18 5.93
N LEU A 243 -12.35 20.36 5.04
CA LEU A 243 -10.91 20.20 4.89
C LEU A 243 -10.22 21.48 4.41
N ALA A 244 -10.88 22.27 3.56
CA ALA A 244 -10.37 23.54 3.06
C ALA A 244 -10.08 24.57 4.18
N THR A 245 -10.64 24.37 5.39
CA THR A 245 -10.29 25.18 6.57
C THR A 245 -8.86 24.96 7.05
N ALA A 246 -8.18 23.90 6.58
CA ALA A 246 -6.78 23.59 6.84
C ALA A 246 -6.11 23.19 5.52
N PRO A 247 -5.81 24.18 4.64
CA PRO A 247 -5.53 23.94 3.22
C PRO A 247 -4.24 23.18 2.95
N ASP A 248 -3.25 23.29 3.83
CA ASP A 248 -1.93 22.69 3.66
C ASP A 248 -1.36 22.19 4.99
N PHE A 249 -0.28 21.43 4.89
CA PHE A 249 0.33 20.73 6.02
C PHE A 249 1.30 21.61 6.83
N THR A 250 1.31 22.93 6.67
CA THR A 250 2.23 23.78 7.48
C THR A 250 1.82 23.87 8.96
N ASP A 251 0.52 23.68 9.24
CA ASP A 251 -0.04 23.53 10.59
C ASP A 251 -0.51 22.07 10.76
N HIS A 252 0.41 21.23 11.25
CA HIS A 252 0.19 19.78 11.34
C HIS A 252 -1.02 19.43 12.21
N ASP A 253 -1.20 20.12 13.34
CA ASP A 253 -2.30 19.90 14.27
C ASP A 253 -3.64 20.23 13.63
N ARG A 254 -3.76 21.42 13.03
CA ARG A 254 -5.00 21.83 12.39
C ARG A 254 -5.33 20.97 11.17
N TYR A 255 -4.32 20.63 10.37
CA TYR A 255 -4.49 19.76 9.20
C TYR A 255 -5.02 18.38 9.60
N THR A 256 -4.44 17.80 10.65
CA THR A 256 -4.82 16.47 11.15
C THR A 256 -6.19 16.51 11.82
N ALA A 257 -6.45 17.52 12.66
CA ALA A 257 -7.74 17.71 13.31
C ALA A 257 -8.88 17.86 12.30
N ALA A 258 -8.68 18.58 11.19
CA ALA A 258 -9.69 18.70 10.15
C ALA A 258 -10.04 17.33 9.51
N ALA A 259 -9.03 16.49 9.24
CA ALA A 259 -9.27 15.14 8.72
C ALA A 259 -10.01 14.25 9.73
N LEU A 260 -9.63 14.30 11.00
CA LEU A 260 -10.32 13.56 12.07
C LEU A 260 -11.77 14.00 12.25
N ARG A 261 -12.08 15.29 12.12
CA ARG A 261 -13.48 15.79 12.15
C ARG A 261 -14.31 15.27 10.98
N VAL A 262 -13.74 15.17 9.78
CA VAL A 262 -14.42 14.54 8.64
C VAL A 262 -14.70 13.07 8.95
N ARG A 263 -13.71 12.34 9.50
CA ARG A 263 -13.91 10.94 9.87
C ARG A 263 -14.97 10.74 10.95
N GLU A 264 -14.99 11.60 11.96
CA GLU A 264 -16.02 11.59 13.01
C GLU A 264 -17.42 11.81 12.43
N ARG A 265 -17.55 12.73 11.47
CA ARG A 265 -18.82 13.07 10.83
C ARG A 265 -19.37 11.97 9.94
N TYR A 266 -18.51 11.31 9.15
CA TYR A 266 -18.94 10.37 8.09
C TYR A 266 -18.62 8.89 8.38
N ALA A 267 -18.12 8.60 9.59
CA ALA A 267 -17.61 7.31 10.04
C ALA A 267 -18.21 6.10 9.28
N PRO A 268 -17.42 5.43 8.42
CA PRO A 268 -17.91 4.25 7.72
C PRO A 268 -18.19 3.15 8.74
N PRO A 269 -18.93 2.11 8.33
CA PRO A 269 -19.08 0.91 9.13
C PRO A 269 -17.70 0.41 9.59
N PRO A 270 -17.56 -0.04 10.85
CA PRO A 270 -16.28 -0.53 11.34
C PRO A 270 -15.82 -1.71 10.50
N VAL A 271 -14.65 -1.56 9.87
CA VAL A 271 -14.11 -2.61 9.02
C VAL A 271 -13.17 -3.50 9.86
N PRO A 272 -13.43 -4.81 9.98
CA PRO A 272 -12.63 -5.69 10.83
C PRO A 272 -11.13 -5.59 10.53
N ARG A 273 -10.30 -5.46 11.56
CA ARG A 273 -8.83 -5.44 11.42
C ARG A 273 -8.24 -6.79 10.95
N GLN A 274 -9.02 -7.85 11.02
CA GLN A 274 -8.54 -9.22 10.81
C GLN A 274 -8.36 -9.56 9.33
N ARG A 275 -7.44 -10.50 9.07
CA ARG A 275 -7.29 -11.16 7.77
C ARG A 275 -8.58 -11.90 7.43
N GLY A 276 -8.99 -11.86 6.16
CA GLY A 276 -10.19 -12.55 5.71
C GLY A 276 -10.55 -12.20 4.28
N ALA A 277 -11.64 -12.79 3.79
CA ALA A 277 -12.17 -12.54 2.46
C ALA A 277 -12.96 -11.22 2.33
N ASP A 278 -12.94 -10.38 3.38
CA ASP A 278 -13.68 -9.13 3.38
C ASP A 278 -13.02 -8.09 2.46
N VAL A 279 -13.81 -7.60 1.53
CA VAL A 279 -13.43 -6.57 0.54
C VAL A 279 -14.07 -5.21 0.83
N ALA A 280 -14.91 -5.10 1.87
CA ALA A 280 -15.61 -3.87 2.21
C ALA A 280 -14.64 -2.72 2.55
N TRP A 281 -13.46 -3.03 3.10
CA TRP A 281 -12.43 -2.01 3.39
C TRP A 281 -12.01 -1.24 2.15
N ALA A 282 -12.04 -1.85 0.97
CA ALA A 282 -11.65 -1.20 -0.28
C ALA A 282 -12.57 -0.02 -0.63
N ARG A 283 -13.86 -0.11 -0.27
CA ARG A 283 -14.84 0.98 -0.43
C ARG A 283 -14.84 1.96 0.74
N ALA A 284 -14.10 1.67 1.81
CA ALA A 284 -13.91 2.57 2.93
C ALA A 284 -12.63 3.42 2.75
N GLY A 285 -12.33 3.86 1.51
CA GLY A 285 -11.19 4.72 1.21
C GLY A 285 -10.06 4.11 0.37
N GLY A 286 -10.15 2.85 0.00
CA GLY A 286 -9.13 2.17 -0.78
C GLY A 286 -7.84 1.92 0.00
N LEU A 287 -6.71 1.91 -0.72
CA LEU A 287 -5.39 1.59 -0.19
C LEU A 287 -4.44 2.79 -0.32
N ALA A 288 -3.70 3.07 0.74
CA ALA A 288 -2.57 4.01 0.72
C ALA A 288 -1.27 3.26 0.98
N ILE A 289 -0.19 3.60 0.27
CA ILE A 289 1.13 3.01 0.45
C ILE A 289 2.18 4.12 0.75
N PRO A 290 2.18 4.72 1.96
CA PRO A 290 3.09 5.80 2.33
C PRO A 290 4.45 5.29 2.83
N THR A 291 5.36 6.22 3.13
CA THR A 291 6.66 5.91 3.76
C THR A 291 7.00 6.89 4.89
N TRP A 292 7.82 6.45 5.84
CA TRP A 292 8.44 7.34 6.83
C TRP A 292 9.64 8.14 6.29
N LEU A 293 10.12 7.86 5.07
CA LEU A 293 11.31 8.54 4.53
C LEU A 293 11.15 10.06 4.45
N TYR A 294 10.00 10.54 3.99
CA TYR A 294 9.81 11.97 3.71
C TYR A 294 9.51 12.77 4.97
N GLY A 295 8.70 12.25 5.89
CA GLY A 295 8.38 12.90 7.16
C GLY A 295 7.48 14.14 7.11
N HIS A 296 7.55 14.89 6.01
CA HIS A 296 6.66 16.02 5.68
C HIS A 296 5.46 15.59 4.84
N GLU A 297 5.38 14.31 4.46
CA GLU A 297 4.22 13.67 3.86
C GLU A 297 3.65 12.66 4.86
N PRO A 298 2.78 13.08 5.81
CA PRO A 298 2.13 12.14 6.72
C PRO A 298 1.24 11.19 5.92
N ALA A 299 0.94 10.04 6.50
CA ALA A 299 -0.09 9.20 5.91
C ALA A 299 -1.45 9.91 5.97
N ASN A 300 -2.15 9.96 4.84
CA ASN A 300 -3.51 10.48 4.84
C ASN A 300 -4.43 9.55 5.65
N LEU A 301 -5.46 10.15 6.24
CA LEU A 301 -6.35 9.45 7.16
C LEU A 301 -7.64 8.96 6.49
N PHE A 302 -7.72 8.93 5.15
CA PHE A 302 -8.94 8.52 4.47
C PHE A 302 -8.88 7.13 3.87
N ALA A 303 -7.68 6.55 3.68
CA ALA A 303 -7.55 5.18 3.20
C ALA A 303 -8.14 4.15 4.18
N GLY A 304 -8.78 3.11 3.65
CA GLY A 304 -9.33 2.01 4.45
C GLY A 304 -8.24 1.10 5.02
N ARG A 305 -7.12 0.98 4.28
CA ARG A 305 -5.90 0.28 4.71
C ARG A 305 -4.67 1.06 4.29
N ILE A 306 -3.61 0.96 5.10
CA ILE A 306 -2.37 1.70 4.92
C ILE A 306 -1.17 0.75 5.03
N ALA A 307 -0.47 0.55 3.91
CA ALA A 307 0.79 -0.19 3.85
C ALA A 307 1.95 0.80 3.97
N LYS A 308 2.32 1.14 5.20
CA LYS A 308 3.37 2.14 5.48
C LYS A 308 4.74 1.48 5.55
N TYR A 309 5.71 1.96 4.79
CA TYR A 309 7.06 1.37 4.68
C TYR A 309 8.16 2.28 5.23
N PHE A 310 9.27 1.70 5.67
CA PHE A 310 10.53 2.43 5.84
C PHE A 310 11.26 2.62 4.51
N SER A 311 11.29 1.59 3.67
CA SER A 311 11.94 1.63 2.35
C SER A 311 11.07 2.28 1.28
N ASN A 312 11.44 3.49 0.86
CA ASN A 312 10.76 4.16 -0.26
C ASN A 312 10.88 3.39 -1.58
N ALA A 313 12.01 2.73 -1.84
CA ALA A 313 12.21 1.96 -3.07
C ALA A 313 11.23 0.77 -3.18
N ILE A 314 11.00 0.06 -2.06
CA ILE A 314 10.01 -1.03 -2.02
C ILE A 314 8.60 -0.47 -2.17
N ARG A 315 8.31 0.64 -1.48
CA ARG A 315 7.02 1.33 -1.54
C ARG A 315 6.65 1.74 -2.97
N GLU A 316 7.54 2.42 -3.68
CA GLU A 316 7.31 2.86 -5.07
C GLU A 316 7.07 1.68 -6.03
N ASP A 317 7.94 0.65 -5.98
CA ASP A 317 7.80 -0.52 -6.85
C ASP A 317 6.49 -1.28 -6.57
N THR A 318 6.12 -1.38 -5.29
CA THR A 318 4.91 -2.08 -4.83
C THR A 318 3.64 -1.41 -5.31
N ILE A 319 3.55 -0.08 -5.21
CA ILE A 319 2.41 0.68 -5.75
C ILE A 319 2.25 0.35 -7.23
N LEU A 320 3.33 0.53 -7.99
CA LEU A 320 3.30 0.38 -9.44
C LEU A 320 2.98 -1.04 -9.85
N ARG A 321 3.47 -2.07 -9.13
CA ARG A 321 3.16 -3.48 -9.35
C ARG A 321 1.68 -3.81 -9.19
N LEU A 322 1.00 -3.19 -8.22
CA LEU A 322 -0.40 -3.45 -7.91
C LEU A 322 -1.39 -2.82 -8.91
N VAL A 323 -1.11 -1.63 -9.40
CA VAL A 323 -2.06 -0.79 -10.18
C VAL A 323 -2.17 -1.23 -11.65
N ARG A 324 -2.77 -2.40 -11.89
CA ARG A 324 -2.85 -2.99 -13.23
C ARG A 324 -4.03 -2.49 -14.06
N GLY A 325 -5.08 -1.94 -13.46
CA GLY A 325 -6.24 -1.37 -14.15
C GLY A 325 -6.01 -0.02 -14.83
N GLY A 326 -4.88 0.62 -14.56
CA GLY A 326 -4.51 1.93 -15.10
C GLY A 326 -4.03 2.87 -14.01
N ILE A 327 -3.43 3.97 -14.44
CA ILE A 327 -2.80 4.96 -13.57
C ILE A 327 -3.21 6.36 -14.02
N VAL A 328 -3.65 7.16 -13.07
CA VAL A 328 -3.91 8.58 -13.25
C VAL A 328 -2.72 9.38 -12.74
N PHE A 329 -2.23 10.30 -13.57
CA PHE A 329 -1.17 11.24 -13.25
C PHE A 329 -1.72 12.67 -13.28
N ALA A 330 -2.02 13.21 -12.10
CA ALA A 330 -2.27 14.64 -11.95
C ALA A 330 -0.95 15.44 -11.99
N PRO A 331 -0.98 16.76 -12.22
CA PRO A 331 0.22 17.57 -12.24
C PRO A 331 1.10 17.36 -10.99
N GLY A 332 2.38 17.12 -11.25
CA GLY A 332 3.37 16.78 -10.24
C GLY A 332 4.78 16.99 -10.75
N ARG A 333 5.74 17.08 -9.83
CA ARG A 333 7.15 17.38 -10.13
C ARG A 333 7.97 16.07 -10.20
N ALA A 334 9.22 16.10 -9.73
CA ALA A 334 10.18 15.02 -9.91
C ALA A 334 9.66 13.63 -9.48
N GLY A 335 8.98 13.52 -8.33
CA GLY A 335 8.42 12.25 -7.85
C GLY A 335 7.39 11.65 -8.82
N THR A 336 6.38 12.43 -9.22
CA THR A 336 5.36 11.98 -10.18
C THR A 336 5.95 11.65 -11.54
N VAL A 337 6.94 12.42 -12.01
CA VAL A 337 7.64 12.12 -13.26
C VAL A 337 8.42 10.80 -13.16
N GLN A 338 9.07 10.53 -12.02
CA GLN A 338 9.74 9.26 -11.78
C GLN A 338 8.75 8.08 -11.83
N GLU A 339 7.58 8.21 -11.18
CA GLU A 339 6.52 7.20 -11.20
C GLU A 339 6.03 6.92 -12.63
N VAL A 340 5.86 7.96 -13.46
CA VAL A 340 5.50 7.81 -14.87
C VAL A 340 6.48 6.90 -15.61
N PHE A 341 7.79 7.13 -15.46
CA PHE A 341 8.80 6.35 -16.19
C PHE A 341 9.05 4.96 -15.60
N GLN A 342 8.94 4.79 -14.29
CA GLN A 342 8.96 3.47 -13.66
C GLN A 342 7.77 2.63 -14.14
N ALA A 343 6.55 3.21 -14.19
CA ALA A 343 5.36 2.55 -14.70
C ALA A 343 5.51 2.18 -16.18
N ALA A 344 5.95 3.14 -17.01
CA ALA A 344 6.15 2.94 -18.44
C ALA A 344 7.17 1.82 -18.73
N THR A 345 8.22 1.71 -17.91
CA THR A 345 9.21 0.62 -18.00
C THR A 345 8.55 -0.73 -17.74
N LYS A 346 7.79 -0.87 -16.66
CA LYS A 346 7.05 -2.10 -16.33
C LYS A 346 6.06 -2.48 -17.43
N THR A 347 5.38 -1.48 -18.00
CA THR A 347 4.41 -1.68 -19.09
C THR A 347 5.08 -2.08 -20.39
N PHE A 348 6.16 -1.39 -20.77
CA PHE A 348 6.93 -1.70 -21.98
C PHE A 348 7.39 -3.15 -21.99
N TYR A 349 7.92 -3.64 -20.86
CA TYR A 349 8.41 -5.01 -20.72
C TYR A 349 7.36 -6.02 -20.26
N GLY A 350 6.12 -5.62 -19.98
CA GLY A 350 5.09 -6.50 -19.43
C GLY A 350 5.48 -7.17 -18.12
N THR A 351 6.33 -6.53 -17.30
CA THR A 351 6.97 -7.13 -16.11
C THR A 351 5.96 -7.68 -15.13
N ASP A 352 4.85 -6.97 -14.90
CA ASP A 352 3.82 -7.36 -13.94
C ASP A 352 2.51 -7.76 -14.64
N GLY A 353 2.60 -8.15 -15.93
CA GLY A 353 1.44 -8.40 -16.79
C GLY A 353 0.94 -7.15 -17.52
N ALA A 354 -0.28 -7.26 -18.09
CA ALA A 354 -0.89 -6.18 -18.86
C ALA A 354 -1.23 -4.97 -17.96
N SER A 355 -0.87 -3.78 -18.41
CA SER A 355 -1.26 -2.51 -17.79
C SER A 355 -2.47 -1.92 -18.51
N GLY A 356 -3.37 -1.31 -17.75
CA GLY A 356 -4.44 -0.47 -18.26
C GLY A 356 -3.97 0.92 -18.69
N ALA A 357 -4.93 1.84 -18.81
CA ALA A 357 -4.74 3.18 -19.35
C ALA A 357 -3.80 4.07 -18.50
N TYR A 358 -3.00 4.88 -19.19
CA TYR A 358 -2.25 6.00 -18.63
C TYR A 358 -3.06 7.26 -18.87
N VAL A 359 -3.64 7.81 -17.80
CA VAL A 359 -4.49 9.00 -17.89
C VAL A 359 -3.75 10.18 -17.25
N PHE A 360 -3.43 11.17 -18.05
CA PHE A 360 -2.78 12.40 -17.62
C PHE A 360 -3.83 13.50 -17.48
N LEU A 361 -3.99 14.03 -16.27
CA LEU A 361 -4.89 15.17 -16.01
C LEU A 361 -4.14 16.48 -16.19
N ASP A 362 -4.82 17.49 -16.75
CA ASP A 362 -4.25 18.78 -17.19
C ASP A 362 -3.45 18.64 -18.49
N ARG A 363 -4.14 18.78 -19.63
CA ARG A 363 -3.52 18.73 -20.96
C ARG A 363 -2.42 19.75 -21.12
N THR A 364 -2.62 20.97 -20.63
CA THR A 364 -1.64 22.04 -20.82
C THR A 364 -0.33 21.69 -20.11
N TYR A 365 -0.40 21.20 -18.87
CA TYR A 365 0.76 20.78 -18.11
C TYR A 365 1.57 19.68 -18.84
N TRP A 366 0.89 18.63 -19.27
CA TRP A 366 1.53 17.45 -19.88
C TRP A 366 1.85 17.57 -21.37
N THR A 367 1.50 18.69 -22.01
CA THR A 367 1.88 18.97 -23.42
C THR A 367 2.83 20.15 -23.56
N THR A 368 2.79 21.13 -22.66
CA THR A 368 3.60 22.35 -22.77
C THR A 368 4.72 22.40 -21.74
N GLU A 369 4.44 22.14 -20.46
CA GLU A 369 5.46 22.21 -19.40
C GLU A 369 6.35 20.97 -19.39
N LEU A 370 5.72 19.79 -19.32
CA LEU A 370 6.40 18.49 -19.30
C LEU A 370 5.79 17.60 -20.39
N PRO A 371 6.23 17.73 -21.66
CA PRO A 371 5.63 17.10 -22.82
C PRO A 371 5.83 15.57 -22.84
N VAL A 372 5.06 14.87 -22.00
CA VAL A 372 5.29 13.46 -21.66
C VAL A 372 5.01 12.53 -22.84
N GLU A 373 4.02 12.87 -23.67
CA GLU A 373 3.62 12.05 -24.83
C GLU A 373 4.72 11.95 -25.89
N SER A 374 5.52 13.00 -26.05
CA SER A 374 6.63 13.05 -27.01
C SER A 374 7.65 11.94 -26.77
N LEU A 375 7.77 11.47 -25.53
CA LEU A 375 8.63 10.36 -25.16
C LEU A 375 7.86 9.04 -25.02
N LEU A 376 6.70 9.06 -24.35
CA LEU A 376 5.98 7.82 -24.04
C LEU A 376 5.33 7.15 -25.24
N ARG A 377 4.76 7.91 -26.19
CA ARG A 377 4.10 7.32 -27.38
C ARG A 377 5.07 6.48 -28.22
N PRO A 378 6.23 7.01 -28.69
CA PRO A 378 7.17 6.20 -29.46
C PRO A 378 7.78 5.06 -28.62
N LEU A 379 7.98 5.27 -27.31
CA LEU A 379 8.47 4.23 -26.42
C LEU A 379 7.49 3.06 -26.35
N LEU A 380 6.22 3.31 -26.00
CA LEU A 380 5.21 2.26 -25.85
C LEU A 380 4.80 1.63 -27.19
N ALA A 381 4.89 2.35 -28.31
CA ALA A 381 4.70 1.77 -29.65
C ALA A 381 5.75 0.69 -29.99
N ALA A 382 6.95 0.81 -29.41
CA ALA A 382 8.05 -0.12 -29.64
C ALA A 382 8.04 -1.33 -28.67
N SER A 383 6.98 -1.51 -27.86
CA SER A 383 6.93 -2.60 -26.91
C SER A 383 6.99 -3.97 -27.61
N PRO A 384 7.74 -4.94 -27.06
CA PRO A 384 7.72 -6.33 -27.53
C PRO A 384 6.35 -7.01 -27.43
N PHE A 385 5.37 -6.41 -26.74
CA PHE A 385 4.00 -6.93 -26.56
C PHE A 385 2.97 -6.32 -27.51
N GLY A 386 3.42 -5.55 -28.50
CA GLY A 386 2.58 -4.83 -29.45
C GLY A 386 2.62 -3.33 -29.26
N ASP A 387 1.96 -2.58 -30.13
CA ASP A 387 1.87 -1.13 -30.01
C ASP A 387 0.94 -0.75 -28.84
N LEU A 388 1.54 -0.23 -27.76
CA LEU A 388 0.83 0.22 -26.57
C LEU A 388 0.64 1.75 -26.53
N SER A 389 0.97 2.49 -27.59
CA SER A 389 0.86 3.95 -27.61
C SER A 389 -0.56 4.47 -27.47
N SER A 390 -1.56 3.66 -27.82
CA SER A 390 -2.99 3.96 -27.66
C SER A 390 -3.47 3.96 -26.20
N THR A 391 -2.65 3.44 -25.26
CA THR A 391 -2.96 3.44 -23.82
C THR A 391 -2.73 4.80 -23.15
N ILE A 392 -2.14 5.76 -23.86
CA ILE A 392 -1.83 7.10 -23.35
C ILE A 392 -2.97 8.06 -23.69
N HIS A 393 -3.57 8.63 -22.65
CA HIS A 393 -4.69 9.55 -22.73
C HIS A 393 -4.40 10.81 -21.93
N LEU A 394 -4.72 11.98 -22.50
CA LEU A 394 -4.67 13.26 -21.81
C LEU A 394 -6.09 13.83 -21.77
N THR A 395 -6.54 14.26 -20.61
CA THR A 395 -7.89 14.81 -20.44
C THR A 395 -7.95 15.85 -19.34
N ASP A 396 -8.88 16.79 -19.48
CA ASP A 396 -9.25 17.76 -18.45
C ASP A 396 -10.60 17.39 -17.79
N ASP A 397 -11.22 16.28 -18.22
CA ASP A 397 -12.51 15.78 -17.73
C ASP A 397 -12.34 14.51 -16.90
N VAL A 398 -12.67 14.61 -15.61
CA VAL A 398 -12.69 13.47 -14.69
C VAL A 398 -13.61 12.35 -15.17
N ARG A 399 -14.74 12.67 -15.81
CA ARG A 399 -15.67 11.65 -16.31
C ARG A 399 -15.07 10.88 -17.48
N GLU A 400 -14.29 11.53 -18.34
CA GLU A 400 -13.53 10.84 -19.39
C GLU A 400 -12.47 9.92 -18.79
N ALA A 401 -11.72 10.40 -17.80
CA ALA A 401 -10.75 9.59 -17.06
C ALA A 401 -11.39 8.32 -16.48
N VAL A 402 -12.55 8.45 -15.82
CA VAL A 402 -13.28 7.32 -15.24
C VAL A 402 -13.71 6.33 -16.32
N ARG A 403 -14.27 6.78 -17.46
CA ARG A 403 -14.64 5.89 -18.58
C ARG A 403 -13.46 5.08 -19.09
N LEU A 404 -12.30 5.73 -19.28
CA LEU A 404 -11.08 5.08 -19.74
C LEU A 404 -10.57 4.00 -18.78
N LEU A 405 -10.72 4.21 -17.47
CA LEU A 405 -10.25 3.30 -16.42
C LEU A 405 -11.24 2.20 -16.06
N THR A 406 -12.51 2.36 -16.43
CA THR A 406 -13.58 1.41 -16.12
C THR A 406 -14.04 0.60 -17.34
N GLY A 407 -13.79 1.11 -18.55
CA GLY A 407 -14.30 0.53 -19.80
C GLY A 407 -15.80 0.74 -20.01
N ALA A 408 -16.41 1.67 -19.26
CA ALA A 408 -17.84 1.98 -19.27
C ALA A 408 -18.22 3.11 -20.24
#